data_AF-A0A7C1X0F1-F1
#
_entry.id   AF-A0A7C1X0F1-F1
#
_cell.length_a   1.000
_cell.length_b   1.000
_cell.length_c   1.000
_cell.angle_alpha   90.00
_cell.angle_beta   90.00
_cell.angle_gamma   90.00
#
_symmetry.space_group_name_H-M   'P 1'
#
loop_
_entity.id
_entity.type
_entity.pdbx_description
1 polymer ?
#
loop_
_entity_poly.entity_id
_entity_poly.type
_entity_poly.pdbx_seq_one_letter_code
_entity_poly.pdbx_strand_id
1 'polypeptide(L)'
;MQAFVRASLAGVKHVVVVLSGKGGVGKSLVSASLAAGLSLFGRKAAVLDADIHGSSIPWMLGLEKAQVGVKGDKIVPPEARGVAVMCLELLADDEEAPLVWRGPLKAEVMIDMLTATARATSEAAQALRRLTSAIAGAIEAD
;
A
#
# COMPACT_ATOMS: atom_id res chain seq x y z
N MET A 1 -19.01 2.23 -1.73
CA MET A 1 -17.75 1.86 -1.03
C MET A 1 -17.57 0.34 -0.89
N GLN A 2 -18.40 -0.38 -0.12
CA GLN A 2 -18.16 -1.82 0.16
C GLN A 2 -18.19 -2.74 -1.08
N ALA A 3 -19.11 -2.52 -2.02
CA ALA A 3 -19.17 -3.31 -3.26
C ALA A 3 -17.90 -3.16 -4.11
N PHE A 4 -17.30 -1.98 -4.08
CA PHE A 4 -16.08 -1.67 -4.83
C PHE A 4 -14.86 -2.40 -4.25
N VAL A 5 -14.65 -2.32 -2.93
CA VAL A 5 -13.57 -3.06 -2.24
C VAL A 5 -13.70 -4.56 -2.49
N ARG A 6 -14.92 -5.11 -2.42
CA ARG A 6 -15.17 -6.52 -2.73
C ARG A 6 -14.80 -6.88 -4.17
N ALA A 7 -15.14 -6.02 -5.14
CA ALA A 7 -14.78 -6.24 -6.54
C ALA A 7 -13.26 -6.21 -6.75
N SER A 8 -12.54 -5.28 -6.11
CA SER A 8 -11.07 -5.22 -6.16
C SER A 8 -10.43 -6.48 -5.59
N LEU A 9 -10.96 -7.00 -4.47
CA LEU A 9 -10.45 -8.19 -3.81
C LEU A 9 -10.96 -9.52 -4.40
N ALA A 10 -11.83 -9.53 -5.40
CA ALA A 10 -12.45 -10.76 -5.91
C ALA A 10 -11.44 -11.80 -6.47
N GLY A 11 -10.19 -11.41 -6.74
CA GLY A 11 -9.12 -12.33 -7.15
C GLY A 11 -8.21 -12.79 -6.00
N VAL A 12 -8.40 -12.23 -4.80
CA VAL A 12 -7.59 -12.50 -3.61
C VAL A 12 -8.27 -13.61 -2.81
N LYS A 13 -7.59 -14.76 -2.69
CA LYS A 13 -8.14 -15.94 -1.99
C LYS A 13 -8.15 -15.80 -0.48
N HIS A 14 -7.15 -15.11 0.06
CA HIS A 14 -6.94 -14.97 1.49
C HIS A 14 -6.49 -13.53 1.80
N VAL A 15 -7.12 -12.93 2.80
CA VAL A 15 -6.71 -11.64 3.37
C VAL A 15 -6.29 -11.91 4.81
N VAL A 16 -5.03 -11.59 5.13
CA VAL A 16 -4.49 -11.72 6.48
C VAL A 16 -4.25 -10.32 7.02
N VAL A 17 -4.87 -10.00 8.15
CA VAL A 17 -4.70 -8.71 8.82
C VAL A 17 -3.74 -8.88 9.98
N VAL A 18 -2.64 -8.12 9.97
CA VAL A 18 -1.63 -8.11 11.04
C VAL A 18 -1.80 -6.84 11.87
N LEU A 19 -2.13 -7.00 13.15
CA LEU A 19 -2.41 -5.90 14.08
C LEU A 19 -1.53 -6.00 15.33
N SER A 20 -1.35 -4.89 16.04
CA SER A 20 -0.72 -4.88 17.37
C SER A 20 -1.24 -3.73 18.22
N GLY A 21 -1.23 -3.89 19.54
CA GLY A 21 -1.54 -2.81 20.48
C GLY A 21 -0.39 -1.86 20.80
N LYS A 22 0.84 -2.10 20.32
CA LYS A 22 2.04 -1.30 20.65
C LYS A 22 2.97 -1.11 19.46
N GLY A 23 3.70 0.00 19.42
CA GLY A 23 4.81 0.23 18.48
C GLY A 23 6.00 -0.70 18.77
N GLY A 24 6.82 -0.99 17.75
CA GLY A 24 8.09 -1.72 17.92
C GLY A 24 8.00 -3.23 18.14
N VAL A 25 6.82 -3.84 18.19
CA VAL A 25 6.67 -5.30 18.44
C VAL A 25 6.98 -6.20 17.22
N GLY A 26 7.40 -5.62 16.09
CA GLY A 26 7.77 -6.37 14.89
C GLY A 26 6.60 -6.71 13.94
N LYS A 27 5.49 -5.96 13.95
CA LYS A 27 4.37 -6.14 12.99
C LYS A 27 4.85 -6.22 11.54
N SER A 28 5.59 -5.22 11.10
CA SER A 28 6.08 -5.09 9.72
C SER A 28 7.00 -6.26 9.35
N LEU A 29 7.83 -6.71 10.29
CA LEU A 29 8.67 -7.89 10.13
C LEU A 29 7.83 -9.15 9.91
N VAL A 30 6.79 -9.36 10.71
CA VAL A 30 5.87 -10.51 10.57
C VAL A 30 5.15 -10.45 9.22
N SER A 31 4.61 -9.29 8.84
CA SER A 31 3.93 -9.09 7.55
C SER A 31 4.84 -9.37 6.36
N ALA A 32 6.03 -8.77 6.33
CA ALA A 32 7.00 -8.92 5.24
C ALA A 32 7.50 -10.37 5.14
N SER A 33 7.82 -10.99 6.29
CA SER A 33 8.32 -12.37 6.35
C SER A 33 7.25 -13.38 5.92
N LEU A 34 6.00 -13.18 6.33
CA LEU A 34 4.88 -14.03 5.92
C LEU A 34 4.68 -13.95 4.40
N ALA A 35 4.68 -12.75 3.82
CA ALA A 35 4.51 -12.58 2.38
C ALA A 35 5.67 -13.17 1.58
N ALA A 36 6.91 -12.93 2.00
CA ALA A 36 8.10 -13.51 1.40
C ALA A 36 8.08 -15.04 1.49
N GLY A 37 7.72 -15.60 2.65
CA GLY A 37 7.56 -17.05 2.83
C GLY A 37 6.51 -17.64 1.90
N LEU A 38 5.33 -17.03 1.79
CA LEU A 38 4.29 -17.45 0.84
C LEU A 38 4.81 -17.44 -0.61
N SER A 39 5.56 -16.41 -0.98
CA SER A 39 6.17 -16.32 -2.31
C SER A 39 7.19 -17.42 -2.58
N LEU A 40 8.05 -17.74 -1.59
CA LEU A 40 8.99 -18.86 -1.66
C LEU A 40 8.29 -20.21 -1.85
N PHE A 41 7.07 -20.38 -1.32
CA PHE A 41 6.23 -21.57 -1.56
C PHE A 41 5.41 -21.48 -2.87
N GLY A 42 5.77 -20.58 -3.79
CA GLY A 42 5.12 -20.42 -5.09
C GLY A 42 3.72 -19.83 -5.03
N ARG A 43 3.36 -19.16 -3.93
CA ARG A 43 2.07 -18.46 -3.79
C ARG A 43 2.22 -17.00 -4.19
N LYS A 44 1.22 -16.46 -4.89
CA LYS A 44 1.14 -15.02 -5.14
C LYS A 44 0.83 -14.31 -3.82
N ALA A 45 1.69 -13.39 -3.43
CA ALA A 45 1.55 -12.62 -2.20
C ALA A 45 1.74 -11.13 -2.49
N ALA A 46 1.04 -10.31 -1.72
CA ALA A 46 1.19 -8.87 -1.72
C ALA A 46 1.04 -8.34 -0.29
N VAL A 47 1.67 -7.21 -0.01
CA VAL A 47 1.59 -6.51 1.26
C VAL A 47 1.06 -5.10 1.02
N LEU A 48 0.01 -4.77 1.75
CA LEU A 48 -0.46 -3.40 1.92
C LEU A 48 -0.04 -2.94 3.32
N ASP A 49 0.83 -1.93 3.41
CA ASP A 49 1.14 -1.28 4.67
C ASP A 49 0.29 -0.03 4.83
N ALA A 50 -0.43 0.03 5.95
CA ALA A 50 -1.26 1.17 6.32
C ALA A 50 -0.58 2.06 7.38
N ASP A 51 0.68 1.77 7.73
CA ASP A 51 1.48 2.66 8.57
C ASP A 51 1.93 3.87 7.75
N ILE A 52 1.43 5.04 8.15
CA ILE A 52 1.51 6.30 7.39
C ILE A 52 2.87 6.96 7.55
N HIS A 53 3.50 6.83 8.73
CA HIS A 53 4.78 7.46 9.06
C HIS A 53 5.71 6.39 9.64
N GLY A 54 6.57 5.82 8.80
CA GLY A 54 7.57 4.82 9.22
C GLY A 54 7.29 3.41 8.71
N SER A 55 6.93 3.27 7.43
CA SER A 55 6.77 1.95 6.83
C SER A 55 8.14 1.30 6.68
N SER A 56 8.44 0.31 7.52
CA SER A 56 9.71 -0.43 7.40
C SER A 56 9.68 -1.55 6.35
N ILE A 57 8.52 -1.80 5.72
CA ILE A 57 8.33 -2.93 4.80
C ILE A 57 9.11 -2.75 3.48
N PRO A 58 9.09 -1.57 2.81
CA PRO A 58 9.92 -1.35 1.62
C PRO A 58 11.40 -1.63 1.89
N TRP A 59 11.94 -1.08 2.98
CA TRP A 59 13.30 -1.32 3.43
C TRP A 59 13.60 -2.81 3.68
N MET A 60 12.73 -3.52 4.40
CA MET A 60 12.90 -4.95 4.68
C MET A 60 12.94 -5.80 3.39
N LEU A 61 12.26 -5.36 2.34
CA LEU A 61 12.19 -6.06 1.06
C LEU A 61 13.19 -5.53 0.01
N GLY A 62 13.98 -4.50 0.33
CA GLY A 62 14.95 -3.89 -0.60
C GLY A 62 14.31 -3.02 -1.68
N LEU A 63 13.23 -2.32 -1.31
CA LEU A 63 12.41 -1.45 -2.16
C LEU A 63 12.48 0.02 -1.70
N GLU A 64 13.47 0.40 -0.91
CA GLU A 64 13.61 1.75 -0.32
C GLU A 64 13.77 2.89 -1.35
N LYS A 65 14.11 2.57 -2.60
CA LYS A 65 14.17 3.55 -3.71
C LYS A 65 13.14 3.25 -4.80
N ALA A 66 12.24 2.32 -4.54
CA ALA A 66 11.22 1.97 -5.50
C ALA A 66 10.09 2.99 -5.45
N GLN A 67 9.43 3.19 -6.58
CA GLN A 67 8.23 3.99 -6.67
C GLN A 67 7.12 3.15 -7.29
N VAL A 68 5.88 3.51 -6.95
CA VAL A 68 4.71 2.93 -7.60
C VAL A 68 4.71 3.34 -9.08
N GLY A 69 4.72 2.33 -9.97
CA GLY A 69 4.68 2.55 -11.41
C GLY A 69 3.26 2.75 -11.93
N VAL A 70 3.14 3.37 -13.10
CA VAL A 70 1.88 3.51 -13.84
C VAL A 70 2.07 2.95 -15.25
N LYS A 71 1.20 2.01 -15.66
CA LYS A 71 1.19 1.41 -17.00
C LYS A 71 -0.20 1.53 -17.62
N GLY A 72 -0.36 2.49 -18.54
CA GLY A 72 -1.67 2.88 -19.05
C GLY A 72 -2.54 3.37 -17.89
N ASP A 73 -3.74 2.81 -17.75
CA ASP A 73 -4.65 3.14 -16.64
C ASP A 73 -4.47 2.22 -15.43
N LYS A 74 -3.29 1.62 -15.25
CA LYS A 74 -3.05 0.63 -14.18
C LYS A 74 -1.91 1.06 -13.29
N ILE A 75 -2.11 0.93 -11.99
CA ILE A 75 -1.05 1.01 -11.00
C ILE A 75 -0.29 -0.31 -11.00
N VAL A 76 1.03 -0.23 -10.93
CA VAL A 76 1.93 -1.37 -10.77
C VAL A 76 2.75 -1.14 -9.50
N PRO A 77 2.36 -1.75 -8.36
CA PRO A 77 3.18 -1.70 -7.16
C PRO A 77 4.56 -2.32 -7.43
N PRO A 78 5.63 -1.79 -6.82
CA PRO A 78 6.93 -2.43 -6.93
C PRO A 78 6.89 -3.83 -6.32
N GLU A 79 7.68 -4.73 -6.91
CA GLU A 79 7.74 -6.13 -6.52
C GLU A 79 9.17 -6.49 -6.15
N ALA A 80 9.35 -7.13 -4.99
CA ALA A 80 10.61 -7.73 -4.59
C ALA A 80 10.38 -9.15 -4.12
N ARG A 81 11.25 -10.08 -4.56
CA ARG A 81 11.19 -11.50 -4.18
C ARG A 81 9.80 -12.12 -4.40
N GLY A 82 9.11 -11.72 -5.47
CA GLY A 82 7.76 -12.22 -5.79
C GLY A 82 6.65 -11.69 -4.86
N VAL A 83 6.90 -10.57 -4.17
CA VAL A 83 5.94 -9.91 -3.27
C VAL A 83 5.72 -8.48 -3.75
N ALA A 84 4.48 -8.16 -4.14
CA ALA A 84 4.08 -6.79 -4.47
C ALA A 84 3.86 -5.98 -3.19
N VAL A 85 4.35 -4.74 -3.13
CA VAL A 85 4.26 -3.90 -1.93
C VAL A 85 3.59 -2.58 -2.27
N MET A 86 2.61 -2.19 -1.46
CA MET A 86 2.01 -0.87 -1.50
C MET A 86 2.03 -0.27 -0.09
N CYS A 87 2.66 0.89 0.05
CA CYS A 87 2.63 1.71 1.25
C CYS A 87 2.67 3.19 0.84
N LEU A 88 2.37 4.10 1.76
CA LEU A 88 2.35 5.53 1.45
C LEU A 88 3.71 6.10 1.11
N GLU A 89 4.78 5.56 1.70
CA GLU A 89 6.17 5.96 1.45
C GLU A 89 6.55 5.77 -0.03
N LEU A 90 6.00 4.74 -0.69
CA LEU A 90 6.23 4.49 -2.12
C LEU A 90 5.44 5.43 -3.06
N LEU A 91 4.58 6.28 -2.50
CA LEU A 91 3.67 7.18 -3.21
C LEU A 91 4.03 8.66 -3.03
N ALA A 92 4.81 8.99 -1.99
CA ALA A 92 5.27 10.34 -1.73
C ALA A 92 6.58 10.62 -2.49
N ASP A 93 6.69 11.79 -3.12
CA ASP A 93 7.95 12.25 -3.72
C ASP A 93 8.91 12.82 -2.66
N ASP A 94 8.37 13.23 -1.50
CA ASP A 94 9.11 13.75 -0.34
C ASP A 94 8.61 13.05 0.94
N GLU A 95 9.45 12.18 1.51
CA GLU A 95 9.16 11.41 2.73
C GLU A 95 9.11 12.30 3.99
N GLU A 96 9.72 13.50 3.95
CA GLU A 96 9.80 14.41 5.10
C GLU A 96 8.70 15.49 5.10
N ALA A 97 7.92 15.58 4.01
CA ALA A 97 6.85 16.56 3.90
C ALA A 97 5.78 16.35 5.01
N PRO A 98 5.53 17.35 5.87
CA PRO A 98 4.53 17.24 6.92
C PRO A 98 3.14 17.12 6.29
N LEU A 99 2.51 15.96 6.47
CA LEU A 99 1.16 15.67 5.99
C LEU A 99 0.14 15.88 7.10
N VAL A 100 -0.82 16.79 6.89
CA VAL A 100 -1.93 17.01 7.84
C VAL A 100 -3.04 15.99 7.60
N TRP A 101 -2.97 14.85 8.30
CA TRP A 101 -3.94 13.77 8.13
C TRP A 101 -5.25 14.00 8.90
N ARG A 102 -6.34 14.30 8.18
CA ARG A 102 -7.70 14.25 8.76
C ARG A 102 -8.23 12.81 8.80
N GLY A 103 -9.01 12.47 9.81
CA GLY A 103 -9.56 11.10 10.00
C GLY A 103 -10.24 10.48 8.77
N PRO A 104 -11.14 11.20 8.06
CA PRO A 104 -11.76 10.71 6.83
C PRO A 104 -10.76 10.41 5.70
N LEU A 105 -9.71 11.23 5.57
CA LEU A 105 -8.67 11.09 4.55
C LEU A 105 -7.91 9.76 4.69
N LYS A 106 -7.60 9.36 5.94
CA LYS A 106 -6.90 8.11 6.22
C LYS A 106 -7.66 6.89 5.70
N ALA A 107 -8.97 6.87 5.92
CA ALA A 107 -9.81 5.75 5.49
C ALA A 107 -9.92 5.67 3.96
N GLU A 108 -10.05 6.81 3.28
CA GLU A 108 -10.08 6.89 1.82
C GLU A 108 -8.76 6.41 1.23
N VAL A 109 -7.64 6.89 1.76
CA VAL A 109 -6.29 6.49 1.34
C VAL A 109 -6.07 4.99 1.47
N MET A 110 -6.45 4.39 2.61
CA MET A 110 -6.34 2.94 2.80
C MET A 110 -7.16 2.14 1.78
N ILE A 111 -8.36 2.60 1.45
CA ILE A 111 -9.22 1.95 0.45
C ILE A 111 -8.59 2.04 -0.94
N ASP A 112 -8.08 3.22 -1.30
CA ASP A 112 -7.45 3.46 -2.59
C ASP A 112 -6.19 2.60 -2.76
N MET A 113 -5.34 2.50 -1.73
CA MET A 113 -4.17 1.60 -1.76
C MET A 113 -4.56 0.13 -1.83
N LEU A 114 -5.60 -0.30 -1.11
CA LEU A 114 -6.09 -1.68 -1.15
C LEU A 114 -6.56 -2.05 -2.56
N THR A 115 -7.31 -1.15 -3.21
CA THR A 115 -7.75 -1.34 -4.59
C THR A 115 -6.58 -1.38 -5.56
N ALA A 116 -5.59 -0.49 -5.37
CA ALA A 116 -4.38 -0.43 -6.17
C ALA A 116 -3.54 -1.71 -6.09
N THR A 117 -3.43 -2.29 -4.91
CA THR A 117 -2.62 -3.48 -4.63
C THR A 117 -3.29 -4.74 -5.18
N ALA A 118 -4.61 -4.84 -5.05
CA ALA A 118 -5.34 -6.06 -5.36
C ALA A 118 -5.40 -6.34 -6.87
N ARG A 119 -5.43 -5.31 -7.73
CA ARG A 119 -5.49 -5.46 -9.20
C ARG A 119 -4.93 -4.26 -9.96
N ALA A 120 -4.14 -4.55 -10.99
CA ALA A 120 -3.82 -3.61 -12.08
C ALA A 120 -5.08 -3.43 -12.98
N THR A 121 -6.04 -2.59 -12.59
CA THR A 121 -7.25 -2.24 -13.38
C THR A 121 -7.39 -0.72 -13.61
N SER A 122 -8.23 -0.30 -14.56
CA SER A 122 -8.53 1.10 -14.86
C SER A 122 -9.07 1.89 -13.66
N GLU A 123 -9.81 1.22 -12.78
CA GLU A 123 -10.33 1.83 -11.54
C GLU A 123 -9.22 2.07 -10.51
N ALA A 124 -8.15 1.27 -10.53
CA ALA A 124 -6.99 1.48 -9.68
C ALA A 124 -6.32 2.81 -10.02
N ALA A 125 -6.10 3.16 -11.29
CA ALA A 125 -5.51 4.46 -11.62
C ALA A 125 -6.37 5.65 -11.15
N GLN A 126 -7.68 5.53 -11.12
CA GLN A 126 -8.54 6.58 -10.59
C GLN A 126 -8.41 6.71 -9.05
N ALA A 127 -8.24 5.59 -8.36
CA ALA A 127 -7.88 5.56 -6.93
C ALA A 127 -6.51 6.20 -6.69
N LEU A 128 -5.48 5.93 -7.52
CA LEU A 128 -4.19 6.63 -7.40
C LEU A 128 -4.32 8.12 -7.55
N ARG A 129 -5.06 8.59 -8.58
CA ARG A 129 -5.21 10.04 -8.82
C ARG A 129 -5.87 10.72 -7.63
N ARG A 130 -6.88 10.09 -7.02
CA ARG A 130 -7.50 10.57 -5.77
C ARG A 130 -6.48 10.57 -4.65
N LEU A 131 -5.71 9.50 -4.50
CA LEU A 131 -4.70 9.35 -3.47
C LEU A 131 -3.57 10.37 -3.58
N THR A 132 -2.98 10.55 -4.77
CA THR A 132 -1.97 11.57 -5.04
C THR A 132 -2.54 12.98 -4.82
N SER A 133 -3.79 13.25 -5.24
CA SER A 133 -4.43 14.55 -4.97
C SER A 133 -4.74 14.79 -3.49
N ALA A 134 -5.09 13.73 -2.76
CA ALA A 134 -5.33 13.74 -1.32
C ALA A 134 -4.04 14.00 -0.53
N ILE A 135 -2.94 13.37 -0.95
CA ILE A 135 -1.61 13.60 -0.39
C ILE A 135 -1.17 15.03 -0.68
N ALA A 136 -1.24 15.50 -1.94
CA ALA A 136 -0.89 16.87 -2.31
C ALA A 136 -1.68 17.92 -1.51
N GLY A 137 -3.01 17.75 -1.40
CA GLY A 137 -3.86 18.65 -0.61
C GLY A 137 -3.64 18.57 0.90
N ALA A 138 -3.04 17.49 1.41
CA ALA A 138 -2.63 17.37 2.80
C ALA A 138 -1.26 18.01 3.10
N ILE A 139 -0.43 18.23 2.07
CA ILE A 139 0.83 18.99 2.13
C ILE A 139 0.56 20.50 2.04
N GLU A 140 -0.36 20.94 1.18
CA GLU A 140 -0.68 22.36 0.95
C GLU A 140 -1.55 23.02 2.06
N ALA A 141 -1.92 22.28 3.10
CA ALA A 141 -2.82 22.76 4.15
C ALA A 141 -2.12 23.54 5.29
N ASP A 142 -0.84 23.88 5.12
CA ASP A 142 -0.02 24.73 5.99
C ASP A 142 0.03 26.21 5.51
#